data_AF-A0A564Q2P3-F1
#
_entry.id   AF-A0A564Q2P3-F1
#
_cell.length_a   1.000
_cell.length_b   1.000
_cell.length_c   1.000
_cell.angle_alpha   90.00
_cell.angle_beta   90.00
_cell.angle_gamma   90.00
#
_symmetry.space_group_name_H-M   'P 1'
#
loop_
_entity.id
_entity.type
_entity.pdbx_description
1 polymer ?
#
loop_
_entity_poly.entity_id
_entity_poly.type
_entity_poly.pdbx_seq_one_letter_code
_entity_poly.pdbx_strand_id
1 'polypeptide(L)'
;MREDSGWVFGIKELEKGKIRRGLVKNVHDGDTIDISFGIYGIRRIRLVGVNTPELGTQGGEEAKEFVNKTCLLEVIELDVDDKKQYDPYCRILAVIYMNSTNLNKELLRKEYAEIIHIPPSEFNPSEWKADCTPTPIPTLPSTPTPTLGFDFLFAIIGILALMG
;
A
#
# COMPACT_ATOMS: atom_id res chain seq x y z
N MET A 1 14.62 -49.94 -9.82
CA MET A 1 14.08 -48.79 -9.09
C MET A 1 14.99 -47.62 -9.43
N ARG A 2 14.52 -46.63 -10.19
CA ARG A 2 15.30 -45.42 -10.50
C ARG A 2 15.21 -44.50 -9.29
N GLU A 3 16.35 -44.06 -8.79
CA GLU A 3 16.45 -43.16 -7.63
C GLU A 3 15.87 -41.79 -7.99
N ASP A 4 14.86 -41.35 -7.25
CA ASP A 4 14.26 -40.02 -7.34
C ASP A 4 15.13 -38.94 -6.63
N SER A 5 16.40 -39.23 -6.34
CA SER A 5 17.32 -38.39 -5.55
C SER A 5 17.78 -37.10 -6.26
N GLY A 6 17.32 -36.86 -7.50
CA GLY A 6 17.67 -35.70 -8.31
C GLY A 6 16.58 -34.63 -8.45
N TRP A 7 15.41 -34.77 -7.81
CA TRP A 7 14.35 -33.76 -7.87
C TRP A 7 14.64 -32.59 -6.94
N VAL A 8 15.57 -31.72 -7.33
CA VAL A 8 15.61 -30.37 -6.77
C VAL A 8 14.61 -29.54 -7.58
N PHE A 9 13.45 -29.21 -7.00
CA PHE A 9 12.71 -28.01 -7.42
C PHE A 9 13.63 -26.82 -7.10
N GLY A 10 14.60 -26.59 -7.98
CA GLY A 10 15.64 -25.60 -7.78
C GLY A 10 15.00 -24.24 -7.65
N ILE A 11 15.15 -23.63 -6.48
CA ILE A 11 15.01 -22.18 -6.33
C ILE A 11 16.02 -21.59 -7.31
N LYS A 12 15.54 -21.22 -8.50
CA LYS A 12 16.38 -20.60 -9.51
C LYS A 12 16.45 -19.12 -9.16
N GLU A 13 17.67 -18.60 -9.08
CA GLU A 13 17.88 -17.17 -8.99
C GLU A 13 17.23 -16.52 -10.22
N LEU A 14 16.35 -15.58 -9.94
CA LEU A 14 15.61 -14.83 -10.93
C LEU A 14 16.51 -13.71 -11.47
N GLU A 15 16.45 -13.45 -12.78
CA GLU A 15 17.14 -12.29 -13.36
C GLU A 15 16.68 -10.99 -12.68
N LYS A 16 17.65 -10.18 -12.25
CA LYS A 16 17.42 -8.95 -11.49
C LYS A 16 16.87 -7.82 -12.37
N GLY A 17 16.09 -6.91 -11.78
CA GLY A 17 15.53 -5.73 -12.46
C GLY A 17 14.53 -6.06 -13.57
N LYS A 18 13.97 -7.27 -13.57
CA LYS A 18 13.07 -7.75 -14.62
C LYS A 18 11.64 -7.85 -14.11
N ILE A 19 10.77 -7.03 -14.70
CA ILE A 19 9.33 -7.16 -14.53
C ILE A 19 8.86 -8.46 -15.19
N ARG A 20 8.11 -9.23 -14.42
CA ARG A 20 7.49 -10.49 -14.88
C ARG A 20 5.99 -10.26 -15.04
N ARG A 21 5.34 -11.16 -15.78
CA ARG A 21 3.88 -11.17 -15.93
C ARG A 21 3.35 -12.56 -15.64
N GLY A 22 2.23 -12.64 -14.94
CA GLY A 22 1.60 -13.92 -14.62
C GLY A 22 0.13 -13.78 -14.29
N LEU A 23 -0.60 -14.88 -14.46
CA LEU A 23 -2.03 -14.96 -14.20
C LEU A 23 -2.27 -15.34 -12.74
N VAL A 24 -3.02 -14.54 -12.00
CA VAL A 24 -3.42 -14.89 -10.63
C VAL A 24 -4.39 -16.06 -10.67
N LYS A 25 -4.04 -17.14 -9.99
CA LYS A 25 -4.84 -18.36 -9.88
C LYS A 25 -5.55 -18.51 -8.55
N ASN A 26 -4.96 -17.97 -7.50
CA ASN A 26 -5.54 -18.01 -6.17
C ASN A 26 -5.06 -16.83 -5.33
N VAL A 27 -5.92 -16.36 -4.44
CA VAL A 27 -5.58 -15.40 -3.38
C VAL A 27 -5.70 -16.16 -2.07
N HIS A 28 -4.56 -16.44 -1.42
CA HIS A 28 -4.57 -17.09 -0.11
C HIS A 28 -5.08 -16.12 0.93
N ASP A 29 -4.38 -14.98 1.05
CA ASP A 29 -4.60 -13.93 2.04
C ASP A 29 -4.47 -12.57 1.33
N GLY A 30 -4.75 -11.47 2.02
CA GLY A 30 -4.62 -10.14 1.43
C GLY A 30 -3.19 -9.72 1.07
N ASP A 31 -2.17 -10.48 1.47
CA ASP A 31 -0.76 -10.22 1.13
C ASP A 31 -0.03 -11.41 0.47
N THR A 32 -0.78 -12.46 0.14
CA THR A 32 -0.23 -13.72 -0.39
C THR A 32 -1.10 -14.27 -1.52
N ILE A 33 -0.52 -14.40 -2.71
CA ILE A 33 -1.21 -14.85 -3.94
C ILE A 33 -0.44 -15.96 -4.64
N ASP A 34 -1.15 -16.82 -5.38
CA ASP A 34 -0.54 -17.80 -6.28
C ASP A 34 -0.71 -17.35 -7.74
N ILE A 35 0.40 -17.36 -8.47
CA ILE A 35 0.47 -16.90 -9.86
C ILE A 35 0.99 -18.00 -10.75
N SER A 36 0.33 -18.17 -11.90
CA SER A 36 0.77 -19.02 -12.99
C SER A 36 1.63 -18.25 -13.99
N PHE A 37 2.84 -18.76 -14.22
CA PHE A 37 3.78 -18.27 -15.23
C PHE A 37 3.75 -19.13 -16.51
N GLY A 38 2.56 -19.58 -16.92
CA GLY A 38 2.40 -20.49 -18.06
C GLY A 38 3.17 -21.80 -17.85
N ILE A 39 4.13 -22.09 -18.74
CA ILE A 39 4.92 -23.34 -18.71
C ILE A 39 5.77 -23.52 -17.45
N TYR A 40 6.06 -22.43 -16.72
CA TYR A 40 6.86 -22.48 -15.49
C TYR A 40 6.05 -22.87 -14.25
N GLY A 41 4.74 -23.10 -14.40
CA GLY A 41 3.85 -23.56 -13.36
C GLY A 41 3.36 -22.45 -12.43
N ILE A 42 2.81 -22.85 -11.29
CA ILE A 42 2.28 -21.95 -10.26
C ILE A 42 3.40 -21.64 -9.24
N ARG A 43 3.49 -20.39 -8.79
CA ARG A 43 4.36 -19.94 -7.71
C ARG A 43 3.58 -19.07 -6.74
N ARG A 44 3.91 -19.20 -5.45
CA ARG A 44 3.37 -18.35 -4.40
C ARG A 44 4.20 -17.09 -4.27
N ILE A 45 3.51 -15.96 -4.19
CA ILE A 45 4.08 -14.63 -4.03
C ILE A 45 3.67 -14.07 -2.67
N ARG A 46 4.62 -13.51 -1.94
CA ARG A 46 4.41 -12.70 -0.74
C ARG A 46 4.62 -11.24 -1.12
N LEU A 47 3.60 -10.42 -0.92
CA LEU A 47 3.66 -8.99 -1.20
C LEU A 47 4.65 -8.32 -0.24
N VAL A 48 5.76 -7.79 -0.77
CA VAL A 48 6.80 -7.18 0.06
C VAL A 48 6.26 -5.94 0.75
N GLY A 49 6.66 -5.76 2.01
CA GLY A 49 6.47 -4.50 2.71
C GLY A 49 5.13 -4.32 3.42
N VAL A 50 4.20 -5.26 3.23
CA VAL A 50 2.84 -5.18 3.75
C VAL A 50 2.46 -6.46 4.46
N ASN A 51 1.70 -6.35 5.54
CA ASN A 51 1.13 -7.50 6.24
C ASN A 51 -0.34 -7.26 6.51
N THR A 52 -1.18 -8.17 6.03
CA THR A 52 -2.61 -8.12 6.31
C THR A 52 -2.92 -8.80 7.65
N PRO A 53 -4.05 -8.48 8.29
CA PRO A 53 -4.50 -9.23 9.47
C PRO A 53 -4.64 -10.73 9.17
N GLU A 54 -4.54 -11.55 10.21
CA GLU A 54 -4.62 -13.01 10.11
C GLU A 54 -5.94 -13.49 9.49
N LEU A 55 -5.89 -14.59 8.73
CA LEU A 55 -7.09 -15.25 8.20
C LEU A 55 -8.08 -15.61 9.30
N GLY A 56 -9.37 -15.55 8.97
CA GLY A 56 -10.45 -15.81 9.94
C GLY A 56 -10.74 -14.63 10.89
N THR A 57 -9.96 -13.54 10.81
CA THR A 57 -10.34 -12.25 11.38
C THR A 57 -11.13 -11.43 10.36
N GLN A 58 -11.99 -10.53 10.83
CA GLN A 58 -12.77 -9.64 9.96
C GLN A 58 -11.86 -8.86 8.98
N GLY A 59 -10.76 -8.27 9.48
CA GLY A 59 -9.83 -7.52 8.64
C GLY A 59 -9.07 -8.38 7.63
N GLY A 60 -8.76 -9.63 7.98
CA GLY A 60 -8.11 -10.58 7.06
C GLY A 60 -9.02 -10.96 5.90
N GLU A 61 -10.30 -11.22 6.17
CA GLU A 61 -11.29 -11.51 5.14
C GLU A 61 -11.56 -10.30 4.23
N GLU A 62 -11.65 -9.09 4.78
CA GLU A 62 -11.82 -7.86 4.00
C GLU A 62 -10.62 -7.60 3.08
N ALA A 63 -9.40 -7.75 3.60
CA ALA A 63 -8.18 -7.59 2.81
C ALA A 63 -8.11 -8.63 1.67
N LYS A 64 -8.44 -9.89 1.96
CA LYS A 64 -8.51 -10.96 0.98
C LYS A 64 -9.58 -10.69 -0.07
N GLU A 65 -10.76 -10.23 0.31
CA GLU A 65 -11.83 -9.89 -0.63
C GLU A 65 -11.41 -8.74 -1.55
N PHE A 66 -10.75 -7.71 -1.01
CA PHE A 66 -10.22 -6.61 -1.79
C PHE A 66 -9.22 -7.10 -2.85
N VAL A 67 -8.25 -7.94 -2.48
CA VAL A 67 -7.27 -8.49 -3.43
C VAL A 67 -7.95 -9.39 -4.46
N ASN A 68 -8.90 -10.23 -4.05
CA ASN A 68 -9.68 -11.07 -4.97
C ASN A 68 -10.40 -10.22 -6.03
N LYS A 69 -11.13 -9.19 -5.61
CA LYS A 69 -11.82 -8.29 -6.55
C LYS A 69 -10.87 -7.53 -7.47
N THR A 70 -9.65 -7.29 -7.00
CA THR A 70 -8.67 -6.45 -7.72
C THR A 70 -7.88 -7.24 -8.76
N CYS A 71 -7.46 -8.48 -8.48
CA CYS A 71 -6.51 -9.19 -9.34
C CYS A 71 -6.81 -10.67 -9.59
N LEU A 72 -7.83 -11.29 -8.98
CA LEU A 72 -8.12 -12.70 -9.23
C LEU A 72 -8.49 -12.92 -10.71
N LEU A 73 -7.90 -13.95 -11.32
CA LEU A 73 -8.04 -14.29 -12.75
C LEU A 73 -7.54 -13.21 -13.72
N GLU A 74 -6.79 -12.21 -13.23
CA GLU A 74 -6.15 -11.19 -14.05
C GLU A 74 -4.67 -11.49 -14.28
N VAL A 75 -4.12 -10.93 -15.37
CA VAL A 75 -2.69 -10.95 -15.64
C VAL A 75 -2.06 -9.70 -15.04
N ILE A 76 -1.10 -9.91 -14.15
CA ILE A 76 -0.49 -8.84 -13.34
C ILE A 76 0.99 -8.73 -13.65
N GLU A 77 1.56 -7.57 -13.34
CA GLU A 77 3.01 -7.37 -13.36
C GLU A 77 3.58 -7.56 -11.96
N LEU A 78 4.76 -8.17 -11.87
CA LEU A 78 5.48 -8.35 -10.60
C LEU A 78 6.90 -7.85 -10.75
N ASP A 79 7.29 -7.03 -9.78
CA ASP A 79 8.66 -6.57 -9.57
C ASP A 79 9.25 -7.34 -8.39
N VAL A 80 10.21 -8.22 -8.66
CA VAL A 80 10.76 -9.15 -7.67
C VAL A 80 11.91 -8.49 -6.95
N ASP A 81 11.98 -8.67 -5.63
CA ASP A 81 13.04 -8.06 -4.82
C ASP A 81 14.43 -8.62 -5.16
N ASP A 82 15.28 -7.76 -5.73
CA ASP A 82 16.63 -8.09 -6.18
C ASP A 82 17.64 -8.31 -5.05
N LYS A 83 17.32 -7.85 -3.83
CA LYS A 83 18.13 -8.11 -2.63
C LYS A 83 17.71 -9.40 -1.94
N LYS A 84 16.43 -9.78 -2.02
CA LYS A 84 15.92 -11.03 -1.42
C LYS A 84 14.71 -11.57 -2.17
N GLN A 85 14.98 -12.44 -3.14
CA GLN A 85 13.93 -12.96 -4.03
C GLN A 85 12.97 -13.94 -3.35
N TYR A 86 13.42 -14.65 -2.32
CA TYR A 86 12.64 -15.69 -1.65
C TYR A 86 12.68 -15.54 -0.14
N ASP A 87 11.58 -15.88 0.51
CA ASP A 87 11.52 -16.04 1.95
C ASP A 87 11.84 -17.49 2.39
N PRO A 88 11.97 -17.79 3.69
CA PRO A 88 12.24 -19.14 4.19
C PRO A 88 11.18 -20.18 3.81
N TYR A 89 9.97 -19.75 3.44
CA TYR A 89 8.87 -20.61 2.97
C TYR A 89 8.86 -20.78 1.46
N CYS A 90 9.94 -20.36 0.78
CA CYS A 90 10.10 -20.43 -0.67
C CYS A 90 9.04 -19.62 -1.46
N ARG A 91 8.45 -18.59 -0.84
CA ARG A 91 7.56 -17.64 -1.54
C ARG A 91 8.42 -16.58 -2.23
N ILE A 92 8.04 -16.20 -3.44
CA ILE A 92 8.70 -15.10 -4.15
C ILE A 92 8.28 -13.79 -3.47
N LEU A 93 9.26 -12.94 -3.16
CA LEU A 93 9.05 -11.62 -2.58
C LEU A 93 8.97 -10.59 -3.72
N ALA A 94 7.81 -9.95 -3.86
CA ALA A 94 7.59 -8.98 -4.94
C ALA A 94 6.64 -7.83 -4.57
N VAL A 95 6.74 -6.73 -5.32
CA VAL A 95 5.71 -5.72 -5.46
C VAL A 95 4.84 -6.06 -6.66
N ILE A 96 3.53 -5.97 -6.48
CA ILE A 96 2.55 -6.31 -7.52
C ILE A 96 1.98 -5.05 -8.15
N TYR A 97 1.88 -5.05 -9.48
CA TYR A 97 1.30 -3.96 -10.27
C TYR A 97 0.10 -4.43 -11.08
N MET A 98 -1.01 -3.70 -10.93
CA MET A 98 -2.24 -3.82 -11.71
C MET A 98 -2.42 -2.57 -12.55
N ASN A 99 -2.25 -2.65 -13.87
CA ASN A 99 -2.33 -1.49 -14.76
C ASN A 99 -1.51 -0.30 -14.23
N SER A 100 -0.23 -0.55 -13.92
CA SER A 100 0.70 0.41 -13.30
C SER A 100 0.36 0.88 -11.88
N THR A 101 -0.70 0.38 -11.26
CA THR A 101 -1.04 0.66 -9.85
C THR A 101 -0.36 -0.34 -8.94
N ASN A 102 0.43 0.14 -7.97
CA ASN A 102 1.08 -0.69 -6.95
C ASN A 102 0.02 -1.21 -5.95
N LEU A 103 -0.27 -2.51 -6.00
CA LEU A 103 -1.26 -3.17 -5.14
C LEU A 103 -0.82 -3.15 -3.67
N ASN A 104 0.48 -3.32 -3.38
CA ASN A 104 1.01 -3.27 -2.03
C ASN A 104 0.74 -1.90 -1.39
N LYS A 105 0.96 -0.81 -2.14
CA LYS A 105 0.62 0.55 -1.72
C LYS A 105 -0.89 0.73 -1.50
N GLU A 106 -1.73 0.20 -2.38
CA GLU A 106 -3.18 0.29 -2.23
C GLU A 106 -3.71 -0.40 -0.98
N LEU A 107 -3.12 -1.53 -0.58
CA LEU A 107 -3.44 -2.20 0.68
C LEU A 107 -3.16 -1.31 1.89
N LEU A 108 -2.02 -0.60 1.89
CA LEU A 108 -1.69 0.37 2.94
C LEU A 108 -2.64 1.57 2.91
N ARG A 109 -2.93 2.11 1.72
CA ARG A 109 -3.79 3.28 1.54
C ARG A 109 -5.21 3.06 2.03
N LYS A 110 -5.71 1.84 1.88
CA LYS A 110 -7.06 1.42 2.29
C LYS A 110 -7.10 0.83 3.70
N GLU A 111 -5.98 0.85 4.42
CA GLU A 111 -5.86 0.32 5.78
C GLU A 111 -6.15 -1.19 5.89
N TYR A 112 -6.02 -1.93 4.78
CA TYR A 112 -6.13 -3.39 4.77
C TYR A 112 -4.84 -4.08 5.25
N ALA A 113 -3.71 -3.37 5.24
CA ALA A 113 -2.43 -3.89 5.66
C ALA A 113 -1.65 -2.87 6.49
N GLU A 114 -0.75 -3.40 7.33
CA GLU A 114 0.26 -2.63 8.04
C GLU A 114 1.62 -2.77 7.36
N ILE A 115 2.53 -1.82 7.63
CA ILE A 115 3.90 -1.89 7.12
C ILE A 115 4.67 -2.96 7.89
N ILE A 116 5.33 -3.85 7.16
CA ILE A 116 6.37 -4.74 7.72
C ILE A 116 7.67 -4.57 6.96
N HIS A 117 8.79 -4.81 7.64
CA HIS A 117 10.12 -4.72 7.05
C HIS A 117 10.69 -6.13 6.90
N ILE A 118 11.05 -6.51 5.66
CA ILE A 118 11.63 -7.82 5.34
C ILE A 118 13.07 -7.61 4.83
N PRO A 119 14.06 -7.41 5.69
CA PRO A 119 15.43 -7.19 5.24
C PRO A 119 16.12 -8.47 4.73
N PRO A 120 17.10 -8.33 3.82
CA PRO A 120 17.36 -7.13 3.02
C PRO A 120 16.27 -6.95 1.95
N SER A 121 15.91 -5.70 1.65
CA SER A 121 14.96 -5.37 0.58
C SER A 121 15.38 -4.10 -0.15
N GLU A 122 15.09 -4.02 -1.44
CA GLU A 122 15.19 -2.77 -2.20
C GLU A 122 13.97 -1.86 -2.06
N PHE A 123 12.84 -2.42 -1.63
CA PHE A 123 11.59 -1.68 -1.48
C PHE A 123 11.50 -1.03 -0.11
N ASN A 124 10.99 0.20 -0.07
CA ASN A 124 10.76 0.97 1.15
C ASN A 124 9.26 1.30 1.32
N PRO A 125 8.50 0.51 2.10
CA PRO A 125 7.05 0.69 2.24
C PRO A 125 6.65 2.00 2.92
N SER A 126 7.57 2.61 3.67
CA SER A 126 7.34 3.90 4.32
C SER A 126 7.13 5.02 3.30
N GLU A 127 7.80 4.95 2.14
CA GLU A 127 7.63 5.91 1.04
C GLU A 127 6.23 5.79 0.43
N TRP A 128 5.68 4.57 0.33
CA TRP A 128 4.32 4.35 -0.19
C TRP A 128 3.24 4.94 0.71
N LYS A 129 3.44 4.86 2.03
CA LYS A 129 2.49 5.39 3.02
C LYS A 129 2.56 6.91 3.14
N ALA A 130 3.73 7.52 2.98
CA ALA A 130 3.87 8.97 2.95
C ALA A 130 2.99 9.61 1.86
N ASP A 131 2.95 9.01 0.67
CA ASP A 131 2.07 9.44 -0.42
C ASP A 131 0.56 9.31 -0.10
N CYS A 132 0.19 8.45 0.85
CA CYS A 132 -1.20 8.22 1.24
C CYS A 132 -1.70 9.24 2.27
N THR A 133 -0.81 9.99 2.91
CA THR A 133 -1.21 11.09 3.78
C THR A 133 -1.67 12.26 2.91
N PRO A 134 -2.94 12.74 3.01
CA PRO A 134 -3.28 13.99 2.39
C PRO A 134 -2.30 15.03 2.94
N THR A 135 -1.62 15.76 2.06
CA THR A 135 -0.82 16.91 2.47
C THR A 135 -1.70 17.72 3.41
N PRO A 136 -1.29 17.98 4.66
CA PRO A 136 -2.09 18.83 5.54
C PRO A 136 -2.35 20.11 4.76
N ILE A 137 -3.63 20.42 4.53
CA ILE A 137 -4.03 21.67 3.89
C ILE A 137 -3.28 22.76 4.67
N PRO A 138 -2.41 23.57 4.04
CA PRO A 138 -1.69 24.60 4.76
C PRO A 138 -2.72 25.43 5.51
N THR A 139 -2.69 25.37 6.84
CA THR A 139 -3.65 26.05 7.68
C THR A 139 -3.46 27.53 7.39
N LEU A 140 -4.40 28.13 6.64
CA LEU A 140 -4.41 29.57 6.44
C LEU A 140 -4.44 30.19 7.84
N PRO A 141 -3.54 31.15 8.16
CA PRO A 141 -3.53 31.75 9.49
C PRO A 141 -4.94 32.27 9.79
N SER A 142 -5.55 31.74 10.84
CA SER A 142 -6.84 32.21 11.31
C SER A 142 -6.65 33.67 11.68
N THR A 143 -7.16 34.58 10.85
CA THR A 143 -7.22 36.00 11.19
C THR A 143 -7.94 36.10 12.53
N PRO A 144 -7.38 36.80 13.52
CA PRO A 144 -8.07 36.99 14.79
C PRO A 144 -9.40 37.67 14.49
N THR A 145 -10.50 37.04 14.92
CA THR A 145 -11.82 37.64 14.97
C THR A 145 -11.69 38.98 15.71
N PRO A 146 -12.09 40.12 15.14
CA PRO A 146 -12.04 41.38 15.88
C PRO A 146 -12.98 41.26 17.07
N THR A 147 -12.40 41.16 18.27
CA THR A 147 -13.14 41.28 19.53
C THR A 147 -13.71 42.69 19.56
N LEU A 148 -15.04 42.82 19.52
CA LEU A 148 -15.75 44.07 19.74
C LEU A 148 -15.49 44.52 21.19
N GLY A 149 -14.43 45.31 21.37
CA GLY A 149 -14.13 46.01 22.60
C GLY A 149 -15.19 47.06 22.86
N PHE A 150 -15.92 46.88 23.96
CA PHE A 150 -16.86 47.85 24.52
C PHE A 150 -16.08 49.01 25.18
N ASP A 151 -15.48 49.88 24.37
CA ASP A 151 -14.99 51.18 24.85
C ASP A 151 -16.09 52.24 24.66
N PHE A 152 -17.13 52.12 25.50
CA PHE A 152 -17.99 53.23 25.85
C PHE A 152 -17.29 54.07 26.91
N LEU A 153 -16.72 55.22 26.55
CA LEU A 153 -16.87 56.51 27.25
C LEU A 153 -16.03 57.58 26.51
N PHE A 154 -16.58 58.79 26.39
CA PHE A 154 -16.03 60.00 25.77
C PHE A 154 -16.30 60.23 24.27
N ALA A 155 -17.58 60.43 23.93
CA ALA A 155 -17.96 61.43 22.91
C ALA A 155 -19.43 61.86 23.07
N ILE A 156 -19.84 62.23 24.29
CA ILE A 156 -20.97 63.16 24.46
C ILE A 156 -20.34 64.49 24.88
N ILE A 157 -20.28 65.42 23.92
CA ILE A 157 -20.33 66.88 23.99
C ILE A 157 -19.84 67.36 22.62
N GLY A 158 -20.76 67.79 21.76
CA GLY A 158 -20.42 68.17 20.38
C GLY A 158 -21.57 68.67 19.51
N ILE A 159 -22.50 69.43 20.11
CA ILE A 159 -23.22 70.56 19.50
C ILE A 159 -24.11 70.29 18.28
N LEU A 160 -25.40 70.29 18.60
CA LEU A 160 -26.56 70.68 17.80
C LEU A 160 -26.37 72.10 17.21
N ALA A 161 -26.30 72.26 15.87
CA ALA A 161 -26.69 73.52 15.21
C ALA A 161 -26.82 73.39 13.66
N LEU A 162 -27.95 73.90 13.16
CA LEU A 162 -28.18 74.51 11.83
C LEU A 162 -28.25 73.63 10.58
N MET A 163 -29.46 73.14 10.27
CA MET A 163 -30.12 73.44 8.97
C MET A 163 -31.61 73.69 9.23
N GLY A 164 -31.95 74.98 9.27
CA GLY A 164 -33.25 75.58 9.51
C GLY A 164 -33.04 77.07 9.60
#